data_AF-A0A811L8S6-F1
#
_entry.id   AF-A0A811L8S6-F1
#
_cell.length_a   1.000
_cell.length_b   1.000
_cell.length_c   1.000
_cell.angle_alpha   90.00
_cell.angle_beta   90.00
_cell.angle_gamma   90.00
#
_symmetry.space_group_name_H-M   'P 1'
#
loop_
_entity.id
_entity.type
_entity.pdbx_description
1 polymer ?
#
loop_
_entity_poly.entity_id
_entity_poly.type
_entity_poly.pdbx_seq_one_letter_code
_entity_poly.pdbx_strand_id
1 'polypeptide(L)'
;MLTGPLRTAQIFAGYPSVHQSSVNAFIAEVTASFVFAFFISTVRKRHSHVIVNKVVQSIALALTLMSLDFNSTTTLNPAREIGSRAASFLFGYDEKVFSYRSSKWLVIVTIGPLIGATVSAWLCSWLSHCGNSKKVRNVSDKTCQTQPHLYGVHFDNLDSRML
;
A
#
# COMPACT_ATOMS: atom_id res chain seq x y z
N MET A 1 -23.50 -3.78 13.59
CA MET A 1 -24.32 -2.95 12.69
C MET A 1 -25.02 -1.82 13.44
N LEU A 2 -25.21 -0.66 12.80
CA LEU A 2 -26.14 0.36 13.28
C LEU A 2 -27.59 -0.15 13.17
N THR A 3 -28.44 0.23 14.11
CA THR A 3 -29.85 -0.21 14.18
C THR A 3 -30.80 0.97 14.09
N GLY A 4 -32.06 0.69 13.69
CA GLY A 4 -33.12 1.69 13.61
C GLY A 4 -32.84 2.82 12.60
N PRO A 5 -33.16 4.09 12.91
CA PRO A 5 -33.03 5.21 11.97
C PRO A 5 -31.58 5.52 11.57
N LEU A 6 -30.59 5.02 12.31
CA LEU A 6 -29.16 5.18 12.00
C LEU A 6 -28.67 4.19 10.93
N ARG A 7 -29.50 3.23 10.52
CA ARG A 7 -29.08 2.18 9.58
C ARG A 7 -28.69 2.73 8.21
N THR A 8 -29.26 3.85 7.77
CA THR A 8 -28.90 4.52 6.51
C THR A 8 -27.56 5.25 6.55
N ALA A 9 -26.98 5.49 7.74
CA ALA A 9 -25.63 6.07 7.84
C ALA A 9 -24.55 5.17 7.21
N GLN A 10 -24.84 3.87 7.04
CA GLN A 10 -23.94 2.92 6.37
C GLN A 10 -23.66 3.25 4.89
N ILE A 11 -24.48 4.11 4.27
CA ILE A 11 -24.26 4.58 2.89
C ILE A 11 -23.01 5.45 2.82
N PHE A 12 -22.75 6.23 3.86
CA PHE A 12 -21.62 7.14 3.93
C PHE A 12 -20.36 6.44 4.45
N ALA A 13 -20.47 5.71 5.55
CA ALA A 13 -19.33 5.13 6.25
C ALA A 13 -19.51 3.63 6.51
N GLY A 14 -18.40 2.89 6.60
CA GLY A 14 -18.43 1.48 6.91
C GLY A 14 -18.75 1.23 8.37
N TYR A 15 -19.64 0.28 8.67
CA TYR A 15 -19.89 -0.15 10.05
C TYR A 15 -19.76 -1.67 10.15
N PRO A 16 -19.21 -2.19 11.26
CA PRO A 16 -18.99 -3.62 11.39
C PRO A 16 -20.30 -4.39 11.40
N SER A 17 -20.28 -5.60 10.85
CA SER A 17 -21.38 -6.54 10.98
C SER A 17 -21.53 -7.03 12.43
N VAL A 18 -22.66 -7.66 12.76
CA VAL A 18 -22.93 -8.13 14.14
C VAL A 18 -21.96 -9.23 14.56
N HIS A 19 -21.53 -10.06 13.61
CA HIS A 19 -20.65 -11.21 13.86
C HIS A 19 -19.16 -10.84 13.82
N GLN A 20 -18.82 -9.59 13.54
CA GLN A 20 -17.44 -9.19 13.33
C GLN A 20 -16.76 -8.75 14.64
N SER A 21 -15.68 -9.44 14.99
CA SER A 21 -14.79 -9.04 16.08
C SER A 21 -13.93 -7.83 15.69
N SER A 22 -13.65 -6.96 16.65
CA SER A 22 -12.76 -5.81 16.48
C SER A 22 -11.34 -6.21 16.06
N VAL A 23 -10.84 -7.35 16.55
CA VAL A 23 -9.49 -7.84 16.19
C VAL A 23 -9.46 -8.31 14.74
N ASN A 24 -10.48 -9.06 14.32
CA ASN A 24 -10.58 -9.52 12.94
C ASN A 24 -10.70 -8.34 11.96
N ALA A 25 -11.50 -7.32 12.34
CA ALA A 25 -11.59 -6.07 11.59
C ALA A 25 -10.23 -5.39 11.42
N PHE A 26 -9.45 -5.31 12.50
CA PHE A 26 -8.14 -4.69 12.48
C PHE A 26 -7.16 -5.42 11.57
N ILE A 27 -7.09 -6.75 11.67
CA ILE A 27 -6.23 -7.57 10.81
C ILE A 27 -6.64 -7.44 9.34
N ALA A 28 -7.94 -7.45 9.05
CA ALA A 28 -8.46 -7.27 7.70
C ALA A 28 -8.06 -5.89 7.13
N GLU A 29 -8.21 -4.82 7.91
CA GLU A 29 -7.89 -3.46 7.49
C GLU A 29 -6.38 -3.28 7.20
N VAL A 30 -5.52 -3.84 8.07
CA VAL A 30 -4.07 -3.84 7.87
C VAL A 30 -3.69 -4.62 6.61
N THR A 31 -4.26 -5.82 6.43
CA THR A 31 -3.97 -6.70 5.31
C THR A 31 -4.41 -6.09 3.99
N ALA A 32 -5.62 -5.54 3.94
CA ALA A 32 -6.18 -4.91 2.76
C ALA A 32 -5.35 -3.70 2.33
N SER A 33 -5.00 -2.83 3.30
CA SER A 33 -4.20 -1.65 3.04
C SER A 33 -2.78 -2.00 2.61
N PHE A 34 -2.21 -3.06 3.17
CA PHE A 34 -0.92 -3.60 2.75
C PHE A 34 -0.94 -4.06 1.29
N VAL A 35 -1.90 -4.91 0.92
CA VAL A 35 -2.03 -5.47 -0.44
C VAL A 35 -2.25 -4.34 -1.46
N PHE A 36 -3.16 -3.41 -1.15
CA PHE A 36 -3.45 -2.28 -2.01
C PHE A 36 -2.21 -1.39 -2.22
N ALA A 37 -1.57 -0.94 -1.14
CA ALA A 37 -0.37 -0.10 -1.22
C ALA A 37 0.80 -0.81 -1.94
N PHE A 38 0.91 -2.14 -1.77
CA PHE A 38 1.97 -2.94 -2.38
C PHE A 38 1.80 -3.00 -3.88
N PHE A 39 0.57 -3.23 -4.33
CA PHE A 39 0.23 -3.28 -5.74
C PHE A 39 0.46 -1.93 -6.42
N ILE A 40 -0.01 -0.83 -5.81
CA ILE A 40 0.21 0.53 -6.32
C ILE A 40 1.70 0.83 -6.48
N SER A 41 2.50 0.52 -5.47
CA SER A 41 3.94 0.77 -5.46
C SER A 41 4.66 -0.02 -6.55
N THR A 42 4.22 -1.27 -6.79
CA THR A 42 4.78 -2.14 -7.82
C THR A 42 4.42 -1.67 -9.23
N VAL A 43 3.17 -1.28 -9.45
CA VAL A 43 2.67 -0.80 -10.76
C VAL A 43 3.38 0.51 -11.14
N ARG A 44 3.47 1.46 -10.20
CA ARG A 44 4.16 2.75 -10.40
C ARG A 44 5.60 2.56 -10.88
N LYS A 45 6.30 1.52 -10.39
CA LYS A 45 7.70 1.23 -10.77
C LYS A 45 7.81 0.61 -12.17
N ARG A 46 6.81 -0.14 -12.63
CA ARG A 46 6.87 -0.82 -13.93
C ARG A 46 6.42 0.04 -15.11
N HIS A 47 5.50 0.98 -14.88
CA HIS A 47 4.95 1.80 -15.95
C HIS A 47 5.16 3.29 -15.67
N SER A 48 5.78 4.00 -16.62
CA SER A 48 5.95 5.46 -16.53
C SER A 48 4.72 6.23 -17.02
N HIS A 49 3.81 5.58 -17.76
CA HIS A 49 2.61 6.22 -18.29
C HIS A 49 1.58 6.47 -17.19
N VAL A 50 1.27 7.75 -16.97
CA VAL A 50 0.38 8.21 -15.88
C VAL A 50 -1.04 7.65 -16.02
N ILE A 51 -1.57 7.57 -17.25
CA ILE A 51 -2.94 7.09 -17.51
C ILE A 51 -3.08 5.61 -17.13
N VAL A 52 -2.15 4.77 -17.60
CA VAL A 52 -2.13 3.33 -17.31
C VAL A 52 -2.02 3.10 -15.80
N ASN A 53 -1.15 3.85 -15.12
CA ASN A 53 -1.02 3.77 -13.66
C ASN A 53 -2.34 4.08 -12.94
N LYS A 54 -3.04 5.14 -13.33
CA LYS A 54 -4.33 5.50 -12.70
C LYS A 54 -5.40 4.45 -12.92
N VAL A 55 -5.52 3.93 -14.15
CA VAL A 55 -6.48 2.86 -14.47
C VAL A 55 -6.18 1.61 -13.63
N VAL A 56 -4.93 1.16 -13.62
CA VAL A 56 -4.54 -0.03 -12.86
C VAL A 56 -4.73 0.17 -11.36
N GLN A 57 -4.44 1.36 -10.82
CA GLN A 57 -4.71 1.71 -9.42
C GLN A 57 -6.20 1.63 -9.08
N SER A 58 -7.07 2.11 -9.98
CA SER A 58 -8.52 2.07 -9.78
C SER A 58 -9.07 0.63 -9.81
N ILE A 59 -8.56 -0.21 -10.71
CA ILE A 59 -8.90 -1.62 -10.79
C ILE A 59 -8.41 -2.35 -9.53
N ALA A 60 -7.18 -2.06 -9.08
CA ALA A 60 -6.63 -2.64 -7.86
C ALA A 60 -7.47 -2.30 -6.62
N LEU A 61 -7.94 -1.05 -6.54
CA LEU A 61 -8.84 -0.61 -5.48
C LEU A 61 -10.15 -1.43 -5.51
N ALA A 62 -10.78 -1.51 -6.68
CA ALA A 62 -12.04 -2.24 -6.85
C ALA A 62 -11.88 -3.72 -6.49
N LEU A 63 -10.82 -4.39 -6.94
CA LEU A 63 -10.54 -5.79 -6.62
C LEU A 63 -10.26 -6.01 -5.14
N THR A 64 -9.51 -5.10 -4.50
CA THR A 64 -9.21 -5.19 -3.07
C THR A 64 -10.49 -5.08 -2.25
N LEU A 65 -11.33 -4.10 -2.58
CA LEU A 65 -12.63 -3.92 -1.93
C LEU A 65 -13.52 -5.15 -2.15
N MET A 66 -13.72 -5.62 -3.39
CA MET A 66 -14.53 -6.81 -3.66
C MET A 66 -14.05 -8.07 -2.94
N SER A 67 -12.74 -8.25 -2.81
CA SER A 67 -12.14 -9.47 -2.23
C SER A 67 -12.16 -9.47 -0.70
N LEU A 68 -12.02 -8.31 -0.07
CA LEU A 68 -11.83 -8.19 1.39
C LEU A 68 -13.08 -7.64 2.10
N ASP A 69 -14.01 -7.02 1.37
CA ASP A 69 -15.27 -6.51 1.93
C ASP A 69 -16.29 -7.60 2.28
N PHE A 70 -16.08 -8.85 1.87
CA PHE A 70 -17.00 -9.96 2.14
C PHE A 70 -17.15 -10.27 3.64
N ASN A 71 -16.14 -9.96 4.46
CA ASN A 71 -16.13 -10.22 5.90
C ASN A 71 -16.15 -8.95 6.77
N SER A 72 -15.76 -7.80 6.22
CA SER A 72 -15.61 -6.54 6.93
C SER A 72 -15.62 -5.39 5.95
N THR A 73 -16.41 -4.34 6.18
CA THR A 73 -16.27 -3.12 5.39
C THR A 73 -14.89 -2.52 5.62
N THR A 74 -14.07 -2.53 4.58
CA THR A 74 -12.70 -2.06 4.62
C THR A 74 -12.63 -0.61 4.17
N THR A 75 -11.84 0.17 4.88
CA THR A 75 -11.80 1.62 4.70
C THR A 75 -10.67 2.05 3.76
N LEU A 76 -9.52 1.37 3.82
CA LEU A 76 -8.24 1.58 3.13
C LEU A 76 -7.60 2.97 3.30
N ASN A 77 -8.39 3.99 3.62
CA ASN A 77 -7.98 5.38 3.70
C ASN A 77 -8.70 6.07 4.87
N PRO A 78 -7.97 6.47 5.93
CA PRO A 78 -8.56 7.15 7.09
C PRO A 78 -9.36 8.41 6.72
N ALA A 79 -8.91 9.19 5.73
CA ALA A 79 -9.58 10.42 5.31
C ALA A 79 -10.95 10.16 4.68
N ARG A 80 -11.11 9.03 3.97
CA ARG A 80 -12.40 8.62 3.39
C ARG A 80 -13.44 8.39 4.48
N GLU A 81 -13.03 7.70 5.53
CA GLU A 81 -13.89 7.28 6.64
C GLU A 81 -14.25 8.43 7.57
N ILE A 82 -13.28 9.28 7.90
CA ILE A 82 -13.52 10.45 8.75
C ILE A 82 -14.40 11.45 8.01
N GLY A 83 -14.10 11.72 6.74
CA GLY A 83 -14.87 12.65 5.92
C GLY A 83 -16.31 12.19 5.72
N SER A 84 -16.53 10.91 5.45
CA SER A 84 -17.89 10.39 5.26
C SER A 84 -18.70 10.33 6.55
N ARG A 85 -18.08 10.09 7.70
CA ARG A 85 -18.74 10.20 9.01
C ARG A 85 -19.06 11.64 9.38
N ALA A 86 -18.14 12.57 9.09
CA ALA A 86 -18.40 14.00 9.24
C ALA A 86 -19.58 14.44 8.38
N ALA A 87 -19.65 13.98 7.13
CA ALA A 87 -20.79 14.25 6.26
C ALA A 87 -22.09 13.66 6.81
N SER A 88 -22.06 12.42 7.34
CA SER A 88 -23.23 11.81 7.99
C SER A 88 -23.74 12.66 9.15
N PHE A 89 -22.84 13.12 10.01
CA PHE A 89 -23.20 13.98 11.13
C PHE A 89 -23.81 15.31 10.65
N LEU A 90 -23.24 15.94 9.63
CA LEU A 90 -23.77 17.17 9.04
C LEU A 90 -25.16 16.99 8.41
N PHE A 91 -25.50 15.79 7.93
CA PHE A 91 -26.82 15.47 7.40
C PHE A 91 -27.86 15.13 8.49
N GLY A 92 -27.55 15.39 9.76
CA GLY A 92 -28.47 15.21 10.88
C GLY A 92 -28.48 13.81 11.47
N TYR A 93 -27.50 12.96 11.13
CA TYR A 93 -27.31 11.71 11.86
C TYR A 93 -26.68 11.97 13.23
N ASP A 94 -27.10 11.18 14.22
CA ASP A 94 -26.65 11.26 15.61
C ASP A 94 -25.12 11.05 15.74
N GLU A 95 -24.51 11.60 16.78
CA GLU A 95 -23.07 11.48 17.11
C GLU A 95 -22.60 10.03 17.30
N LYS A 96 -23.55 9.11 17.49
CA LYS A 96 -23.36 7.66 17.48
C LYS A 96 -22.69 7.12 16.22
N VAL A 97 -22.65 7.89 15.11
CA VAL A 97 -21.84 7.59 13.92
C VAL A 97 -20.34 7.55 14.21
N PHE A 98 -19.86 8.32 15.19
CA PHE A 98 -18.46 8.30 15.63
C PHE A 98 -18.24 7.32 16.78
N SER A 99 -19.17 7.27 17.73
CA SER A 99 -19.00 6.51 18.98
C SER A 99 -19.33 5.01 18.88
N TYR A 100 -19.25 4.42 17.68
CA TYR A 100 -19.61 3.03 17.47
C TYR A 100 -18.64 2.05 18.17
N ARG A 101 -19.18 1.19 19.04
CA ARG A 101 -18.42 0.23 19.89
C ARG A 101 -17.35 0.91 20.76
N SER A 102 -17.70 2.03 21.41
CA SER A 102 -16.78 2.84 22.23
C SER A 102 -15.62 3.42 21.40
N SER A 103 -15.94 3.97 20.23
CA SER A 103 -14.98 4.58 19.27
C SER A 103 -13.87 3.65 18.75
N LYS A 104 -13.84 2.38 19.16
CA LYS A 104 -12.83 1.38 18.74
C LYS A 104 -12.83 1.19 17.23
N TRP A 105 -14.00 1.31 16.60
CA TRP A 105 -14.11 1.18 15.14
C TRP A 105 -13.36 2.29 14.40
N LEU A 106 -13.53 3.55 14.83
CA LEU A 106 -12.79 4.69 14.27
C LEU A 106 -11.29 4.53 14.39
N VAL A 107 -10.83 4.05 15.55
CA VAL A 107 -9.40 3.81 15.80
C VAL A 107 -8.87 2.74 14.85
N ILE A 108 -9.62 1.65 14.66
CA ILE A 108 -9.24 0.56 13.75
C ILE A 108 -9.11 1.05 12.31
N VAL A 109 -10.12 1.74 11.78
CA VAL A 109 -10.12 2.23 10.40
C VAL A 109 -9.14 3.39 10.16
N THR A 110 -8.64 4.02 11.21
CA THR A 110 -7.61 5.06 11.12
C THR A 110 -6.20 4.47 11.22
N ILE A 111 -5.95 3.63 12.22
CA ILE A 111 -4.61 3.11 12.51
C ILE A 111 -4.28 1.92 11.60
N GLY A 112 -5.26 1.04 11.31
CA GLY A 112 -5.07 -0.14 10.47
C GLY A 112 -4.46 0.20 9.11
N PRO A 113 -5.02 1.16 8.35
CA PRO A 113 -4.47 1.51 7.05
C PRO A 113 -3.08 2.13 7.09
N LEU A 114 -2.81 2.96 8.10
CA LEU A 114 -1.50 3.59 8.27
C LEU A 114 -0.41 2.54 8.50
N ILE A 115 -0.68 1.54 9.34
CA ILE A 115 0.25 0.44 9.58
C ILE A 115 0.44 -0.38 8.30
N GLY A 116 -0.66 -0.82 7.66
CA GLY A 116 -0.59 -1.64 6.45
C GLY A 116 0.18 -0.96 5.31
N ALA A 117 -0.09 0.32 5.05
CA ALA A 117 0.59 1.09 4.02
C ALA A 117 2.09 1.29 4.33
N THR A 118 2.43 1.55 5.59
CA THR A 118 3.84 1.74 6.01
C THR A 118 4.65 0.46 5.84
N VAL A 119 4.11 -0.68 6.30
CA VAL A 119 4.76 -1.99 6.15
C VAL A 119 4.96 -2.34 4.67
N SER A 120 3.96 -2.04 3.85
CA SER A 120 4.01 -2.26 2.40
C SER A 120 5.08 -1.41 1.71
N ALA A 121 5.16 -0.12 2.05
CA ALA A 121 6.17 0.79 1.51
C ALA A 121 7.59 0.33 1.87
N TRP A 122 7.79 -0.08 3.14
CA TRP A 122 9.05 -0.62 3.60
C TRP A 122 9.45 -1.88 2.82
N LEU A 123 8.55 -2.84 2.68
CA LEU A 123 8.80 -4.07 1.93
C LEU A 123 9.09 -3.81 0.45
N CYS A 124 8.33 -2.92 -0.19
CA CYS A 124 8.54 -2.57 -1.59
C CYS A 124 9.90 -1.90 -1.83
N SER A 125 10.33 -1.05 -0.89
CA SER A 125 11.66 -0.43 -0.93
C SER A 125 12.76 -1.48 -0.79
N TRP A 126 12.65 -2.36 0.22
CA TRP A 126 13.61 -3.42 0.48
C TRP A 126 13.78 -4.38 -0.72
N LEU A 127 12.66 -4.84 -1.30
CA LEU A 127 12.69 -5.71 -2.49
C LEU A 127 13.38 -5.04 -3.68
N SER A 128 13.18 -3.74 -3.85
CA SER A 128 13.79 -2.99 -4.96
C SER A 128 15.28 -2.79 -4.77
N HIS A 129 15.71 -2.53 -3.53
CA HIS A 129 17.12 -2.44 -3.19
C HIS A 129 17.83 -3.77 -3.47
N CYS A 130 17.28 -4.89 -2.99
CA CYS A 130 17.83 -6.22 -3.26
C CYS A 130 17.84 -6.57 -4.76
N GLY A 131 16.79 -6.18 -5.50
CA GLY A 131 16.71 -6.39 -6.95
C GLY A 131 17.80 -5.64 -7.72
N ASN A 132 18.06 -4.38 -7.36
CA ASN A 132 19.07 -3.57 -8.03
C ASN A 132 20.49 -4.11 -7.76
N SER A 133 20.77 -4.55 -6.52
CA SER A 133 22.07 -5.16 -6.15
C SER A 133 22.36 -6.46 -6.93
N LYS A 134 21.33 -7.22 -7.33
CA LYS A 134 21.52 -8.38 -8.22
C LYS A 134 21.77 -7.96 -9.67
N LYS A 135 21.09 -6.93 -10.18
CA LYS A 135 21.28 -6.42 -11.54
C LYS A 135 22.70 -5.88 -11.75
N VAL A 136 23.19 -5.04 -10.81
CA VAL A 136 24.54 -4.48 -10.87
C VAL A 136 25.62 -5.56 -10.87
N ARG A 137 25.49 -6.57 -9.99
CA ARG A 137 26.44 -7.72 -9.97
C ARG A 137 26.47 -8.48 -11.30
N ASN A 138 25.30 -8.80 -11.88
CA ASN A 138 25.25 -9.50 -13.17
C ASN A 138 25.83 -8.67 -14.33
N VAL A 139 25.69 -7.33 -14.31
CA VAL A 139 26.32 -6.46 -15.31
C VAL A 139 27.83 -6.43 -15.13
N SER A 140 28.32 -6.32 -13.89
CA SER A 140 29.75 -6.36 -13.58
C SER A 140 30.40 -7.67 -14.03
N ASP A 141 29.75 -8.80 -13.78
CA ASP A 141 30.24 -10.13 -14.16
C ASP A 141 30.32 -10.29 -15.69
N LYS A 142 29.27 -9.84 -16.40
CA LYS A 142 29.25 -9.85 -17.87
C LYS A 142 30.31 -8.93 -18.48
N THR A 143 30.57 -7.77 -17.88
CA THR A 143 31.59 -6.82 -18.35
C THR A 143 32.99 -7.39 -18.16
N CYS A 144 33.24 -8.08 -17.03
CA CYS A 144 34.50 -8.77 -16.79
C CYS A 144 34.73 -9.94 -17.75
N GLN A 145 33.66 -10.62 -18.20
CA GLN A 145 33.76 -11.69 -19.20
C GLN A 145 33.82 -11.22 -20.66
N THR A 146 33.29 -10.03 -20.98
CA THR A 146 33.41 -9.45 -22.34
C THR A 146 34.65 -8.55 -22.52
N GLN A 147 35.47 -8.37 -21.48
CA GLN A 147 36.73 -7.64 -21.53
C GLN A 147 37.95 -8.58 -21.38
N PRO A 148 38.24 -9.44 -22.37
CA PRO A 148 39.64 -9.83 -22.60
C PRO A 148 40.24 -9.30 -23.92
N HIS A 149 39.48 -8.60 -24.79
CA HIS A 149 39.98 -8.29 -26.14
C HIS A 149 39.88 -6.83 -26.64
N LEU A 150 39.39 -5.88 -25.83
CA LEU A 150 39.14 -4.51 -26.33
C LEU A 150 39.78 -3.37 -25.55
N TYR A 151 40.59 -3.66 -24.54
CA TYR A 151 41.44 -2.66 -23.90
C TYR A 151 42.89 -3.14 -23.89
N GLY A 152 43.57 -2.93 -25.02
CA GLY A 152 45.03 -2.85 -25.04
C GLY A 152 45.46 -1.58 -24.32
N VAL A 153 45.36 -1.55 -22.99
CA VAL A 153 46.13 -0.59 -22.20
C VAL A 153 47.53 -1.18 -22.11
N HIS A 154 48.46 -0.59 -22.84
CA HIS A 154 49.89 -0.85 -22.74
C HIS A 154 50.35 -0.43 -21.33
N PHE A 155 50.44 -1.38 -20.40
CA PHE A 155 50.96 -1.17 -19.05
C PHE A 155 52.49 -1.27 -18.99
N ASP A 156 53.19 -0.90 -20.07
CA ASP A 156 54.66 -1.05 -20.15
C ASP A 156 55.43 0.24 -19.85
N ASN A 157 54.79 1.24 -19.23
CA ASN A 157 55.45 2.54 -18.97
C ASN A 157 55.10 3.16 -17.61
N LEU A 158 54.98 2.34 -16.57
CA LEU A 158 54.83 2.83 -15.19
C LEU A 158 55.99 2.43 -14.26
N ASP A 159 56.89 1.53 -14.68
CA ASP A 159 58.07 1.16 -13.88
C ASP A 159 59.33 1.98 -14.21
N SER A 160 59.38 2.68 -15.35
CA SER A 160 60.59 3.40 -15.80
C SER A 160 60.67 4.87 -15.37
N ARG A 161 59.80 5.33 -14.46
CA ARG A 161 59.76 6.72 -13.98
C ARG A 161 59.90 6.88 -12.45
N MET A 162 60.28 5.83 -11.75
CA MET A 162 60.60 5.87 -10.30
C MET A 162 62.02 5.37 -9.98
N LEU A 163 62.97 5.62 -10.88
CA LEU A 163 64.41 5.56 -10.62
C LEU A 163 65.12 6.73 -11.30
#